data_AF-A0A813F4R8-F1
#
_entry.id   AF-A0A813F4R8-F1
#
_cell.length_a   1.000
_cell.length_b   1.000
_cell.length_c   1.000
_cell.angle_alpha   90.00
_cell.angle_beta   90.00
_cell.angle_gamma   90.00
#
_symmetry.space_group_name_H-M   'P 1'
#
loop_
_entity.id
_entity.type
_entity.pdbx_description
1 polymer ?
#
loop_
_entity_poly.entity_id
_entity_poly.type
_entity_poly.pdbx_seq_one_letter_code
_entity_poly.pdbx_strand_id
1 'polypeptide(L)'
;MAGTELEFRHISHKTVRDTVDANVLAELEFGLLKRYGQELKIGTQEKAVLLDMGIDTLEARQDPMCLEVVVRSLCHSRSVTADYLKFGERFNIKKNILCIGDVGNVESPWAQLIQPALYLFQKEYNIIWIESPSLGKSPQRWLKYGPALIRGALRYLQVKQVNVFAMGTGGTVLLQLLAESPWMLSATHVVYNLDLPKICKTPPMDMVKVEDVIRENEFQLWLLYYNEIDDADGGFDRSQPGPTVMLDTLAKIQVRAEGERRRGRSHQNYDQILVTDQLNLPNVENVQRVVISKMPLYVFSEPLLDAMSRFFFSQPSVFQDDMHNGIIQGMLDFFQARLAESWKTYKTLRPCLSCAYL
;
A
#
# COMPACT_ATOMS: atom_id res chain seq x y z
N MET A 1 -16.57 21.25 -13.40
CA MET A 1 -16.76 20.62 -14.72
C MET A 1 -17.02 19.15 -14.49
N ALA A 2 -18.18 18.62 -14.89
CA ALA A 2 -18.43 17.18 -14.85
C ALA A 2 -17.51 16.54 -15.90
N GLY A 3 -16.38 15.98 -15.45
CA GLY A 3 -15.46 15.30 -16.34
C GLY A 3 -16.15 14.07 -16.92
N THR A 4 -16.12 13.92 -18.24
CA THR A 4 -16.58 12.72 -18.94
C THR A 4 -15.89 11.52 -18.30
N GLU A 5 -16.69 10.59 -17.77
CA GLU A 5 -16.18 9.43 -17.06
C GLU A 5 -15.50 8.47 -18.05
N LEU A 6 -14.36 7.91 -17.67
CA LEU A 6 -13.68 6.90 -18.49
C LEU A 6 -14.55 5.64 -18.54
N GLU A 7 -14.82 5.15 -19.75
CA GLU A 7 -15.53 3.89 -19.94
C GLU A 7 -14.54 2.72 -19.85
N PHE A 8 -14.87 1.70 -19.06
CA PHE A 8 -14.03 0.52 -18.88
C PHE A 8 -14.68 -0.72 -19.49
N ARG A 9 -13.90 -1.50 -20.22
CA ARG A 9 -14.28 -2.79 -20.79
C ARG A 9 -13.25 -3.86 -20.42
N HIS A 10 -13.71 -5.03 -19.98
CA HIS A 10 -12.83 -6.18 -19.78
C HIS A 10 -12.40 -6.78 -21.12
N ILE A 11 -11.08 -7.00 -21.26
CA ILE A 11 -10.48 -7.64 -22.44
C ILE A 11 -10.18 -9.10 -22.13
N SER A 12 -9.48 -9.36 -21.03
CA SER A 12 -9.02 -10.69 -20.69
C SER A 12 -8.74 -10.85 -19.20
N HIS A 13 -8.77 -12.11 -18.76
CA HIS A 13 -8.40 -12.55 -17.41
C HIS A 13 -7.43 -13.71 -17.53
N LYS A 14 -6.38 -13.69 -16.72
CA LYS A 14 -5.44 -14.81 -16.53
C LYS A 14 -4.88 -14.76 -15.12
N THR A 15 -4.30 -15.85 -14.66
CA THR A 15 -3.50 -15.89 -13.42
C THR A 15 -2.01 -15.84 -13.73
N VAL A 16 -1.17 -15.59 -12.71
CA VAL A 16 0.29 -15.77 -12.85
C VAL A 16 0.62 -17.23 -13.17
N ARG A 17 -0.16 -18.19 -12.66
CA ARG A 17 -0.02 -19.60 -13.01
C ARG A 17 -0.21 -19.83 -14.52
N ASP A 18 -1.24 -19.23 -15.11
CA ASP A 18 -1.48 -19.34 -16.55
C ASP A 18 -0.32 -18.75 -17.37
N THR A 19 0.31 -17.66 -16.90
CA THR A 19 1.48 -17.09 -17.58
C THR A 19 2.74 -17.95 -17.44
N VAL A 20 2.91 -18.64 -16.30
CA VAL A 20 3.96 -19.64 -16.08
C VAL A 20 3.79 -20.81 -17.05
N ASP A 21 2.59 -21.38 -17.11
CA ASP A 21 2.31 -22.58 -17.92
C ASP A 21 2.45 -22.29 -19.42
N ALA A 22 2.17 -21.05 -19.84
CA ALA A 22 2.39 -20.59 -21.21
C ALA A 22 3.87 -20.25 -21.54
N ASN A 23 4.79 -20.32 -20.58
CA ASN A 23 6.19 -19.85 -20.69
C ASN A 23 6.32 -18.37 -21.11
N VAL A 24 5.40 -17.52 -20.67
CA VAL A 24 5.38 -16.07 -21.00
C VAL A 24 5.72 -15.21 -19.76
N LEU A 25 6.44 -15.78 -18.79
CA LEU A 25 6.83 -15.05 -17.58
C LEU A 25 7.80 -13.91 -17.91
N ALA A 26 7.51 -12.73 -17.36
CA ALA A 26 8.52 -11.69 -17.27
C ALA A 26 9.67 -12.18 -16.39
N GLU A 27 10.90 -11.76 -16.69
CA GLU A 27 12.13 -12.14 -15.94
C GLU A 27 11.97 -11.93 -14.43
N LEU A 28 11.30 -10.83 -14.05
CA LEU A 28 10.96 -10.51 -12.67
C LEU A 28 10.07 -11.58 -12.01
N GLU A 29 8.97 -11.96 -12.64
CA GLU A 29 8.00 -12.93 -12.09
C GLU A 29 8.65 -14.31 -11.91
N PHE A 30 9.47 -14.72 -12.89
CA PHE A 30 10.30 -15.92 -12.76
C PHE A 30 11.29 -15.80 -11.60
N GLY A 31 11.96 -14.65 -11.48
CA GLY A 31 12.88 -14.35 -10.39
C GLY A 31 12.22 -14.49 -9.02
N LEU A 32 11.06 -13.87 -8.81
CA LEU A 32 10.28 -13.93 -7.56
C LEU A 32 9.93 -15.39 -7.19
N LEU A 33 9.50 -16.19 -8.17
CA LEU A 33 9.05 -17.56 -7.92
C LEU A 33 10.20 -18.55 -7.70
N LYS A 34 11.32 -18.39 -8.41
CA LYS A 34 12.38 -19.41 -8.47
C LYS A 34 13.67 -19.03 -7.78
N ARG A 35 14.14 -17.79 -7.94
CA ARG A 35 15.52 -17.42 -7.61
C ARG A 35 15.62 -16.60 -6.33
N TYR A 36 14.74 -15.62 -6.16
CA TYR A 36 14.90 -14.57 -5.15
C TYR A 36 13.98 -14.70 -3.94
N GLY A 37 13.30 -15.85 -3.80
CA GLY A 37 12.31 -16.04 -2.75
C GLY A 37 12.93 -15.97 -1.35
N GLN A 38 14.16 -16.43 -1.16
CA GLN A 38 14.82 -16.36 0.15
C GLN A 38 15.19 -14.92 0.51
N GLU A 39 15.80 -14.17 -0.41
CA GLU A 39 16.16 -12.77 -0.19
C GLU A 39 14.92 -11.91 0.10
N LEU A 40 13.79 -12.22 -0.53
CA LEU A 40 12.54 -11.48 -0.36
C LEU A 40 11.65 -12.03 0.78
N LYS A 41 12.10 -13.04 1.52
CA LYS A 41 11.29 -13.74 2.54
C LYS A 41 9.94 -14.26 2.01
N ILE A 42 9.91 -14.67 0.74
CA ILE A 42 8.78 -15.28 0.04
C ILE A 42 8.98 -16.81 0.04
N GLY A 43 8.31 -17.48 0.98
CA GLY A 43 8.33 -18.92 1.15
C GLY A 43 7.40 -19.66 0.19
N THR A 44 7.24 -20.97 0.40
CA THR A 44 6.42 -21.83 -0.46
C THR A 44 4.95 -21.40 -0.46
N GLN A 45 4.41 -20.99 0.69
CA GLN A 45 3.01 -20.56 0.81
C GLN A 45 2.77 -19.25 0.07
N GLU A 46 3.68 -18.27 0.20
CA GLU A 46 3.60 -16.99 -0.48
C GLU A 46 3.72 -17.16 -2.00
N LYS A 47 4.57 -18.08 -2.46
CA LYS A 47 4.65 -18.43 -3.89
C LYS A 47 3.37 -19.03 -4.42
N ALA A 48 2.71 -19.91 -3.65
CA ALA A 48 1.42 -20.48 -4.05
C ALA A 48 0.37 -19.38 -4.20
N VAL A 49 0.30 -18.44 -3.26
CA VAL A 49 -0.57 -17.26 -3.35
C VAL A 49 -0.24 -16.41 -4.59
N LEU A 50 1.05 -16.16 -4.85
CA LEU A 50 1.47 -15.36 -5.99
C LEU A 50 1.07 -15.99 -7.33
N LEU A 51 1.14 -17.31 -7.45
CA LEU A 51 0.69 -18.04 -8.64
C LEU A 51 -0.81 -17.84 -8.91
N ASP A 52 -1.60 -17.66 -7.86
CA ASP A 52 -3.05 -17.46 -7.96
C ASP A 52 -3.45 -15.98 -8.11
N MET A 53 -2.46 -15.08 -8.22
CA MET A 53 -2.72 -13.67 -8.49
C MET A 53 -3.41 -13.50 -9.85
N GLY A 54 -4.59 -12.89 -9.83
CA GLY A 54 -5.33 -12.54 -11.03
C GLY A 54 -4.69 -11.35 -11.75
N ILE A 55 -4.69 -11.40 -13.06
CA ILE A 55 -4.22 -10.37 -13.98
C ILE A 55 -5.35 -10.10 -14.97
N ASP A 56 -6.08 -9.02 -14.75
CA ASP A 56 -7.13 -8.55 -15.64
C ASP A 56 -6.59 -7.45 -16.54
N THR A 57 -6.83 -7.56 -17.84
CA THR A 57 -6.57 -6.48 -18.80
C THR A 57 -7.90 -5.79 -19.09
N LEU A 58 -7.94 -4.50 -18.81
CA LEU A 58 -9.06 -3.61 -19.07
C LEU A 58 -8.70 -2.59 -20.15
N GLU A 59 -9.70 -2.16 -20.89
CA GLU A 59 -9.63 -1.05 -21.83
C GLU A 59 -10.33 0.16 -21.23
N ALA A 60 -9.60 1.28 -21.07
CA ALA A 60 -10.15 2.56 -20.63
C ALA A 60 -10.30 3.50 -21.82
N ARG A 61 -11.52 3.96 -22.10
CA ARG A 61 -11.85 4.80 -23.26
C ARG A 61 -12.39 6.17 -22.84
N GLN A 62 -11.88 7.20 -23.50
CA GLN A 62 -12.43 8.56 -23.53
C GLN A 62 -12.03 9.19 -24.86
N ASP A 63 -12.96 9.25 -25.83
CA ASP A 63 -12.69 9.64 -27.23
C ASP A 63 -11.81 10.91 -27.34
N PRO A 64 -10.65 10.87 -28.04
CA PRO A 64 -10.07 9.78 -28.85
C PRO A 64 -9.06 8.88 -28.12
N MET A 65 -8.94 9.00 -26.80
CA MET A 65 -8.00 8.24 -25.98
C MET A 65 -8.51 6.82 -25.69
N CYS A 66 -7.66 5.83 -25.94
CA CYS A 66 -7.86 4.45 -25.55
C CYS A 66 -6.59 3.93 -24.86
N LEU A 67 -6.71 3.48 -23.62
CA LEU A 67 -5.58 3.03 -22.80
C LEU A 67 -5.82 1.61 -22.31
N GLU A 68 -4.77 0.79 -22.38
CA GLU A 68 -4.74 -0.48 -21.66
C GLU A 68 -4.44 -0.23 -20.18
N VAL A 69 -5.23 -0.87 -19.31
CA VAL A 69 -5.08 -0.85 -17.86
C VAL A 69 -4.95 -2.29 -17.39
N VAL A 70 -3.86 -2.59 -16.70
CA VAL A 70 -3.62 -3.90 -16.10
C VAL A 70 -3.96 -3.82 -14.62
N VAL A 71 -4.89 -4.66 -14.19
CA VAL A 71 -5.25 -4.83 -12.79
C VAL A 71 -4.67 -6.16 -12.31
N ARG A 72 -3.77 -6.11 -11.32
CA ARG A 72 -3.34 -7.31 -10.60
C ARG A 72 -4.10 -7.40 -9.29
N SER A 73 -4.57 -8.58 -8.92
CA SER A 73 -5.35 -8.73 -7.69
C SER A 73 -5.13 -10.05 -6.97
N LEU A 74 -5.07 -9.95 -5.64
CA LEU A 74 -5.16 -11.07 -4.70
C LEU A 74 -6.46 -10.89 -3.92
N CYS A 75 -7.56 -11.42 -4.47
CA CYS A 75 -8.91 -11.21 -3.93
C CYS A 75 -9.70 -12.53 -3.76
N HIS A 76 -9.03 -13.67 -3.86
CA HIS A 76 -9.66 -14.98 -3.67
C HIS A 76 -9.77 -15.32 -2.18
N SER A 77 -10.83 -16.02 -1.80
CA SER A 77 -10.95 -16.57 -0.45
C SER A 77 -10.00 -17.76 -0.30
N ARG A 78 -9.35 -17.89 0.87
CA ARG A 78 -8.54 -19.07 1.22
C ARG A 78 -9.39 -20.29 1.56
N SER A 79 -10.65 -20.07 1.92
CA SER A 79 -11.55 -21.05 2.53
C SER A 79 -12.84 -21.27 1.74
N VAL A 80 -13.06 -20.54 0.65
CA VAL A 80 -14.24 -20.66 -0.21
C VAL A 80 -13.78 -20.96 -1.62
N THR A 81 -14.31 -22.05 -2.21
CA THR A 81 -14.19 -22.32 -3.65
C THR A 81 -14.59 -21.07 -4.43
N ALA A 82 -13.66 -20.55 -5.24
CA ALA A 82 -13.79 -19.29 -5.98
C ALA A 82 -15.02 -19.23 -6.93
N ASP A 83 -15.70 -20.36 -7.13
CA ASP A 83 -16.74 -20.58 -8.13
C ASP A 83 -18.12 -19.97 -7.80
N TYR A 84 -18.36 -19.48 -6.58
CA TYR A 84 -19.69 -18.99 -6.19
C TYR A 84 -19.86 -17.46 -6.10
N LEU A 85 -18.77 -16.68 -6.16
CA LEU A 85 -18.84 -15.22 -6.03
C LEU A 85 -18.88 -14.53 -7.39
N LYS A 86 -19.87 -13.65 -7.58
CA LYS A 86 -19.90 -12.74 -8.74
C LYS A 86 -18.69 -11.82 -8.73
N PHE A 87 -18.28 -11.34 -9.90
CA PHE A 87 -17.07 -10.53 -10.08
C PHE A 87 -16.96 -9.36 -9.07
N GLY A 88 -18.00 -8.55 -8.90
CA GLY A 88 -18.01 -7.43 -7.94
C GLY A 88 -18.09 -7.84 -6.47
N GLU A 89 -18.54 -9.06 -6.16
CA GLU A 89 -18.62 -9.56 -4.77
C GLU A 89 -17.22 -9.91 -4.25
N ARG A 90 -16.32 -10.36 -5.13
CA ARG A 90 -14.95 -10.79 -4.78
C ARG A 90 -14.14 -9.69 -4.11
N PHE A 91 -14.30 -8.45 -4.57
CA PHE A 91 -13.58 -7.31 -3.99
C PHE A 91 -14.20 -6.82 -2.68
N ASN A 92 -15.40 -7.27 -2.31
CA ASN A 92 -16.12 -6.76 -1.15
C ASN A 92 -16.21 -7.77 0.01
N ILE A 93 -15.56 -8.92 -0.09
CA ILE A 93 -15.48 -9.93 0.99
C ILE A 93 -14.56 -9.51 2.15
N LYS A 94 -13.58 -8.64 1.85
CA LYS A 94 -12.50 -8.21 2.74
C LYS A 94 -12.24 -6.72 2.54
N LYS A 95 -11.49 -6.11 3.46
CA LYS A 95 -10.94 -4.77 3.25
C LYS A 95 -9.96 -4.79 2.08
N ASN A 96 -10.01 -3.78 1.21
CA ASN A 96 -9.13 -3.67 0.05
C ASN A 96 -7.95 -2.75 0.35
N ILE A 97 -6.76 -3.17 -0.04
CA ILE A 97 -5.56 -2.35 -0.08
C ILE A 97 -5.16 -2.15 -1.54
N LEU A 98 -5.20 -0.90 -1.99
CA LEU A 98 -4.63 -0.49 -3.26
C LEU A 98 -3.14 -0.21 -3.06
N CYS A 99 -2.31 -0.98 -3.73
CA CYS A 99 -0.86 -0.77 -3.78
C CYS A 99 -0.50 0.10 -4.99
N ILE A 100 0.23 1.20 -4.76
CA ILE A 100 0.69 2.12 -5.81
C ILE A 100 2.20 2.26 -5.72
N GLY A 101 2.93 1.65 -6.64
CA GLY A 101 4.39 1.73 -6.69
C GLY A 101 4.91 3.10 -7.16
N ASP A 102 6.23 3.25 -7.17
CA ASP A 102 6.89 4.41 -7.74
C ASP A 102 6.93 4.30 -9.27
N VAL A 103 6.50 5.34 -9.98
CA VAL A 103 6.36 5.32 -11.45
C VAL A 103 7.43 6.17 -12.12
N GLY A 104 7.99 5.64 -13.20
CA GLY A 104 8.96 6.33 -14.06
C GLY A 104 10.42 6.08 -13.73
N ASN A 105 10.72 5.60 -12.52
CA ASN A 105 12.07 5.19 -12.12
C ASN A 105 12.29 3.67 -12.19
N VAL A 106 11.22 2.88 -12.33
CA VAL A 106 11.28 1.41 -12.36
C VAL A 106 10.41 0.81 -13.46
N GLU A 107 10.79 -0.37 -13.93
CA GLU A 107 10.08 -1.09 -15.00
C GLU A 107 8.78 -1.76 -14.53
N SER A 108 8.70 -2.14 -13.26
CA SER A 108 7.54 -2.84 -12.67
C SER A 108 7.20 -2.28 -11.29
N PRO A 109 6.51 -1.13 -11.23
CA PRO A 109 6.14 -0.46 -9.97
C PRO A 109 5.42 -1.38 -8.98
N TRP A 110 4.49 -2.22 -9.43
CA TRP A 110 3.75 -3.15 -8.58
C TRP A 110 4.64 -4.06 -7.74
N ALA A 111 5.79 -4.47 -8.28
CA ALA A 111 6.66 -5.46 -7.65
C ALA A 111 7.42 -4.90 -6.45
N GLN A 112 7.65 -3.58 -6.39
CA GLN A 112 8.37 -2.93 -5.29
C GLN A 112 7.72 -3.21 -3.92
N LEU A 113 6.40 -3.44 -3.92
CA LEU A 113 5.57 -3.67 -2.73
C LEU A 113 5.06 -5.11 -2.63
N ILE A 114 5.67 -6.07 -3.34
CA ILE A 114 5.14 -7.43 -3.42
C ILE A 114 5.21 -8.19 -2.08
N GLN A 115 6.32 -8.07 -1.36
CA GLN A 115 6.51 -8.72 -0.06
C GLN A 115 5.47 -8.24 0.99
N PRO A 116 5.30 -6.92 1.22
CA PRO A 116 4.27 -6.44 2.13
C PRO A 116 2.85 -6.77 1.67
N ALA A 117 2.57 -6.72 0.36
CA ALA A 117 1.27 -7.13 -0.18
C ALA A 117 0.94 -8.60 0.11
N LEU A 118 1.88 -9.51 -0.11
CA LEU A 118 1.68 -10.93 0.19
C LEU A 118 1.41 -11.14 1.68
N TYR A 119 2.15 -10.46 2.57
CA TYR A 119 1.91 -10.49 4.01
C TYR A 119 0.50 -10.00 4.37
N LEU A 120 0.09 -8.84 3.85
CA LEU A 120 -1.21 -8.24 4.11
C LEU A 120 -2.35 -9.13 3.59
N PHE A 121 -2.18 -9.78 2.43
CA PHE A 121 -3.15 -10.77 1.96
C PHE A 121 -3.34 -11.92 2.96
N GLN A 122 -2.26 -12.35 3.64
CA GLN A 122 -2.38 -13.36 4.70
C GLN A 122 -3.09 -12.88 5.95
N LYS A 123 -3.20 -11.57 6.14
CA LYS A 123 -3.94 -10.91 7.22
C LYS A 123 -5.37 -10.54 6.82
N GLU A 124 -5.93 -11.26 5.84
CA GLU A 124 -7.31 -11.13 5.38
C GLU A 124 -7.64 -9.79 4.70
N TYR A 125 -6.66 -9.19 4.01
CA TYR A 125 -6.90 -8.09 3.08
C TYR A 125 -7.01 -8.59 1.64
N ASN A 126 -7.81 -7.91 0.83
CA ASN A 126 -7.73 -7.98 -0.63
C ASN A 126 -6.62 -7.02 -1.10
N ILE A 127 -5.77 -7.45 -2.02
CA ILE A 127 -4.72 -6.58 -2.58
C ILE A 127 -5.01 -6.31 -4.05
N ILE A 128 -4.87 -5.04 -4.44
CA ILE A 128 -5.13 -4.56 -5.80
C ILE A 128 -3.94 -3.69 -6.25
N TRP A 129 -3.46 -3.91 -7.47
CA TRP A 129 -2.59 -2.97 -8.18
C TRP A 129 -3.27 -2.56 -9.47
N ILE A 130 -3.15 -1.28 -9.82
CA ILE A 130 -3.71 -0.73 -11.06
C ILE A 130 -2.57 -0.01 -11.77
N GLU A 131 -2.25 -0.47 -12.97
CA GLU A 131 -1.15 0.05 -13.77
C GLU A 131 -1.62 0.30 -15.21
N SER A 132 -0.93 1.19 -15.91
CA SER A 132 -1.08 1.33 -17.36
C SER A 132 0.29 1.27 -18.02
N PRO A 133 0.61 0.20 -18.79
CA PRO A 133 1.91 0.06 -19.45
C PRO A 133 2.31 1.26 -20.31
N SER A 134 1.33 1.91 -20.96
CA SER A 134 1.54 3.09 -21.80
C SER A 134 1.89 4.36 -21.01
N LEU A 135 1.57 4.40 -19.71
CA LEU A 135 1.86 5.53 -18.82
C LEU A 135 3.04 5.26 -17.88
N GLY A 136 3.35 3.99 -17.59
CA GLY A 136 4.33 3.58 -16.57
C GLY A 136 5.76 4.11 -16.78
N LYS A 137 6.09 4.53 -18.01
CA LYS A 137 7.40 5.13 -18.36
C LYS A 137 7.45 6.64 -18.17
N SER A 138 6.33 7.31 -17.93
CA SER A 138 6.25 8.77 -17.84
C SER A 138 5.57 9.19 -16.54
N PRO A 139 6.35 9.58 -15.50
CA PRO A 139 5.77 10.00 -14.22
C PRO A 139 4.80 11.18 -14.38
N GLN A 140 5.06 12.09 -15.32
CA GLN A 140 4.16 13.22 -15.62
C GLN A 140 2.79 12.76 -16.12
N ARG A 141 2.76 11.82 -17.08
CA ARG A 141 1.50 11.29 -17.60
C ARG A 141 0.80 10.46 -16.53
N TRP A 142 1.55 9.73 -15.71
CA TRP A 142 1.00 9.00 -14.58
C TRP A 142 0.35 9.92 -13.54
N LEU A 143 1.01 11.00 -13.13
CA LEU A 143 0.40 12.00 -12.23
C LEU A 143 -0.83 12.65 -12.85
N LYS A 144 -0.82 12.90 -14.17
CA LYS A 144 -1.95 13.53 -14.87
C LYS A 144 -3.17 12.61 -15.01
N TYR A 145 -2.96 11.34 -15.39
CA TYR A 145 -4.05 10.43 -15.79
C TYR A 145 -4.28 9.28 -14.80
N GLY A 146 -3.28 8.92 -14.01
CA GLY A 146 -3.32 7.83 -13.03
C GLY A 146 -4.47 7.93 -12.05
N PRO A 147 -4.73 9.10 -11.41
CA PRO A 147 -5.88 9.25 -10.51
C PRO A 147 -7.21 8.92 -11.19
N ALA A 148 -7.44 9.41 -12.41
CA ALA A 148 -8.67 9.13 -13.16
C ALA A 148 -8.79 7.64 -13.53
N LEU A 149 -7.69 7.00 -13.94
CA LEU A 149 -7.66 5.57 -14.25
C LEU A 149 -7.94 4.72 -13.02
N ILE A 150 -7.32 5.03 -11.88
CA ILE A 150 -7.54 4.32 -10.62
C ILE A 150 -9.01 4.42 -10.21
N ARG A 151 -9.61 5.62 -10.27
CA ARG A 151 -11.03 5.80 -9.96
C ARG A 151 -11.93 4.97 -10.86
N GLY A 152 -11.73 5.07 -12.16
CA GLY A 152 -12.56 4.35 -13.12
C GLY A 152 -12.41 2.82 -12.98
N ALA A 153 -11.19 2.33 -12.78
CA ALA A 153 -10.94 0.91 -12.54
C ALA A 153 -11.58 0.43 -11.22
N LEU A 154 -11.43 1.15 -10.11
CA LEU A 154 -12.06 0.77 -8.84
C LEU A 154 -13.60 0.76 -8.93
N ARG A 155 -14.20 1.71 -9.65
CA ARG A 155 -15.65 1.72 -9.92
C ARG A 155 -16.06 0.54 -10.78
N TYR A 156 -15.30 0.23 -11.83
CA TYR A 156 -15.54 -0.93 -12.69
C TYR A 156 -15.50 -2.24 -11.89
N LEU A 157 -14.53 -2.38 -10.99
CA LEU A 157 -14.38 -3.51 -10.07
C LEU A 157 -15.42 -3.50 -8.92
N GLN A 158 -16.24 -2.47 -8.82
CA GLN A 158 -17.23 -2.26 -7.75
C GLN A 158 -16.63 -2.24 -6.34
N VAL A 159 -15.39 -1.75 -6.22
CA VAL A 159 -14.72 -1.59 -4.93
C VAL A 159 -15.32 -0.39 -4.21
N LYS A 160 -15.88 -0.61 -3.03
CA LYS A 160 -16.52 0.47 -2.24
C LYS A 160 -15.50 1.49 -1.73
N GLN A 161 -14.49 0.99 -1.02
CA GLN A 161 -13.41 1.80 -0.44
C GLN A 161 -12.10 1.02 -0.44
N VAL A 162 -10.99 1.75 -0.49
CA VAL A 162 -9.63 1.20 -0.41
C VAL A 162 -8.82 1.91 0.66
N ASN A 163 -8.12 1.13 1.47
CA ASN A 163 -6.89 1.59 2.10
C ASN A 163 -5.81 1.69 1.01
N VAL A 164 -4.79 2.52 1.21
CA VAL A 164 -3.74 2.70 0.19
C VAL A 164 -2.39 2.47 0.82
N PHE A 165 -1.59 1.65 0.16
CA PHE A 165 -0.16 1.53 0.43
C PHE A 165 0.61 2.03 -0.79
N ALA A 166 1.22 3.20 -0.67
CA ALA A 166 1.88 3.85 -1.78
C ALA A 166 3.40 3.96 -1.57
N MET A 167 4.14 4.09 -2.67
CA MET A 167 5.57 4.33 -2.64
C MET A 167 5.96 5.45 -3.61
N GLY A 168 6.92 6.29 -3.22
CA GLY A 168 7.50 7.28 -4.15
C GLY A 168 6.45 8.24 -4.70
N THR A 169 6.45 8.37 -6.02
CA THR A 169 5.46 9.15 -6.78
C THR A 169 4.04 8.60 -6.70
N GLY A 170 3.87 7.32 -6.36
CA GLY A 170 2.57 6.73 -6.02
C GLY A 170 1.91 7.40 -4.81
N GLY A 171 2.70 7.91 -3.87
CA GLY A 171 2.20 8.71 -2.75
C GLY A 171 1.61 10.04 -3.19
N THR A 172 2.22 10.69 -4.20
CA THR A 172 1.66 11.90 -4.82
C THR A 172 0.32 11.59 -5.50
N VAL A 173 0.19 10.43 -6.16
CA VAL A 173 -1.11 9.99 -6.72
C VAL A 173 -2.16 9.79 -5.62
N LEU A 174 -1.82 9.21 -4.47
CA LEU A 174 -2.72 9.11 -3.32
C LEU A 174 -3.20 10.48 -2.84
N LEU A 175 -2.30 11.45 -2.67
CA LEU A 175 -2.68 12.80 -2.24
C LEU A 175 -3.64 13.48 -3.24
N GLN A 176 -3.48 13.19 -4.54
CA GLN A 176 -4.42 13.69 -5.54
C GLN A 176 -5.77 12.98 -5.47
N LEU A 177 -5.79 11.67 -5.20
CA LEU A 177 -7.02 10.93 -4.94
C LEU A 177 -7.76 11.44 -3.70
N LEU A 178 -7.04 11.79 -2.63
CA LEU A 178 -7.62 12.45 -1.46
C LEU A 178 -8.29 13.77 -1.84
N ALA A 179 -7.60 14.62 -2.60
CA ALA A 179 -8.16 15.90 -3.04
C ALA A 179 -9.36 15.75 -3.99
N GLU A 180 -9.37 14.75 -4.86
CA GLU A 180 -10.38 14.63 -5.92
C GLU A 180 -11.55 13.70 -5.60
N SER A 181 -11.31 12.63 -4.83
CA SER A 181 -12.30 11.56 -4.59
C SER A 181 -12.13 10.86 -3.24
N PRO A 182 -12.23 11.60 -2.12
CA PRO A 182 -11.99 11.05 -0.79
C PRO A 182 -12.98 9.95 -0.40
N TRP A 183 -14.20 9.97 -0.94
CA TRP A 183 -15.24 8.96 -0.63
C TRP A 183 -14.85 7.53 -1.02
N MET A 184 -13.87 7.34 -1.92
CA MET A 184 -13.37 6.02 -2.29
C MET A 184 -12.27 5.50 -1.36
N LEU A 185 -11.79 6.33 -0.44
CA LEU A 185 -10.67 6.02 0.43
C LEU A 185 -11.18 5.62 1.81
N SER A 186 -10.53 4.61 2.40
CA SER A 186 -10.72 4.20 3.79
C SER A 186 -9.96 5.12 4.74
N ALA A 187 -10.20 5.02 6.05
CA ALA A 187 -9.63 5.95 7.02
C ALA A 187 -8.09 6.00 7.11
N THR A 188 -7.37 4.93 6.75
CA THR A 188 -5.92 4.83 6.99
C THR A 188 -5.10 4.50 5.74
N HIS A 189 -3.98 5.20 5.56
CA HIS A 189 -3.09 5.03 4.40
C HIS A 189 -1.62 5.09 4.81
N VAL A 190 -0.79 4.26 4.18
CA VAL A 190 0.66 4.24 4.40
C VAL A 190 1.36 4.70 3.13
N VAL A 191 2.35 5.57 3.27
CA VAL A 191 3.21 6.02 2.16
C VAL A 191 4.65 5.80 2.53
N TYR A 192 5.35 4.95 1.77
CA TYR A 192 6.78 4.71 1.91
C TYR A 192 7.57 5.61 0.95
N ASN A 193 8.49 6.41 1.47
CA ASN A 193 9.37 7.30 0.72
C ASN A 193 8.58 8.20 -0.25
N LEU A 194 7.66 9.01 0.26
CA LEU A 194 6.86 9.91 -0.58
C LEU A 194 7.76 10.83 -1.42
N ASP A 195 7.49 10.89 -2.72
CA ASP A 195 8.29 11.67 -3.67
C ASP A 195 7.41 12.43 -4.69
N LEU A 196 7.98 13.51 -5.22
CA LEU A 196 7.47 14.31 -6.33
C LEU A 196 8.48 14.23 -7.49
N PRO A 197 8.06 13.86 -8.72
CA PRO A 197 8.99 13.74 -9.83
C PRO A 197 9.82 15.01 -10.05
N LYS A 198 11.11 14.87 -10.36
CA LYS A 198 12.08 15.99 -10.49
C LYS A 198 11.63 17.15 -11.39
N ILE A 199 10.76 16.88 -12.36
CA ILE A 199 10.21 17.89 -13.28
C ILE A 199 9.15 18.79 -12.62
N CYS A 200 8.52 18.32 -11.55
CA CYS A 200 7.53 19.06 -10.79
C CYS A 200 8.25 19.86 -9.69
N LYS A 201 8.13 21.19 -9.75
CA LYS A 201 8.65 22.08 -8.69
C LYS A 201 7.69 22.24 -7.53
N THR A 202 6.41 21.93 -7.77
CA THR A 202 5.32 22.05 -6.81
C THR A 202 4.42 20.81 -6.92
N PRO A 203 3.69 20.46 -5.86
CA PRO A 203 2.69 19.40 -5.91
C PRO A 203 1.68 19.67 -7.04
N PRO A 204 1.24 18.63 -7.78
CA PRO A 204 0.29 18.79 -8.90
C PRO A 204 -1.16 19.01 -8.44
N MET A 205 -1.42 18.95 -7.13
CA MET A 205 -2.72 19.11 -6.51
C MET A 205 -2.74 20.29 -5.53
N ASP A 206 -3.95 20.75 -5.20
CA ASP A 206 -4.14 21.76 -4.16
C ASP A 206 -3.96 21.13 -2.77
N MET A 207 -2.86 21.47 -2.11
CA MET A 207 -2.52 20.94 -0.78
C MET A 207 -3.40 21.50 0.34
N VAL A 208 -4.04 22.67 0.14
CA VAL A 208 -5.04 23.18 1.08
C VAL A 208 -6.26 22.26 1.06
N LYS A 209 -6.70 21.87 -0.13
CA LYS A 209 -7.79 20.91 -0.28
C LYS A 209 -7.46 19.54 0.33
N VAL A 210 -6.21 19.08 0.20
CA VAL A 210 -5.75 17.83 0.84
C VAL A 210 -5.86 17.94 2.37
N GLU A 211 -5.38 19.04 2.95
CA GLU A 211 -5.47 19.31 4.39
C GLU A 211 -6.93 19.34 4.87
N ASP A 212 -7.80 20.06 4.17
CA ASP A 212 -9.23 20.13 4.49
C ASP A 212 -9.87 18.74 4.47
N VAL A 213 -9.60 17.94 3.44
CA VAL A 213 -10.12 16.58 3.31
C VAL A 213 -9.64 15.69 4.46
N ILE A 214 -8.35 15.72 4.80
CA ILE A 214 -7.78 14.94 5.90
C ILE A 214 -8.48 15.28 7.22
N ARG A 215 -8.71 16.57 7.46
CA ARG A 215 -9.37 17.09 8.66
C ARG A 215 -10.85 16.71 8.72
N GLU A 216 -11.58 16.79 7.60
CA GLU A 216 -13.04 16.59 7.58
C GLU A 216 -13.49 15.13 7.51
N ASN A 217 -12.68 14.24 6.91
CA ASN A 217 -13.08 12.85 6.61
C ASN A 217 -12.42 11.82 7.54
N GLU A 218 -11.84 12.29 8.64
CA GLU A 218 -11.16 11.45 9.62
C GLU A 218 -10.08 10.54 9.01
N PHE A 219 -9.24 11.08 8.12
CA PHE A 219 -8.13 10.30 7.57
C PHE A 219 -6.90 10.32 8.47
N GLN A 220 -6.12 9.25 8.42
CA GLN A 220 -4.79 9.15 9.01
C GLN A 220 -3.77 8.64 7.98
N LEU A 221 -2.71 9.42 7.78
CA LEU A 221 -1.59 9.11 6.91
C LEU A 221 -0.37 8.71 7.74
N TRP A 222 0.27 7.60 7.40
CA TRP A 222 1.55 7.21 7.98
C TRP A 222 2.64 7.26 6.92
N LEU A 223 3.52 8.25 7.06
CA LEU A 223 4.64 8.49 6.16
C LEU A 223 5.89 7.80 6.73
N LEU A 224 6.45 6.88 5.95
CA LEU A 224 7.63 6.09 6.31
C LEU A 224 8.80 6.55 5.46
N TYR A 225 9.86 7.09 6.08
CA TYR A 225 11.07 7.51 5.38
C TYR A 225 12.25 6.59 5.70
N TYR A 226 12.88 6.10 4.62
CA TYR A 226 14.14 5.37 4.66
C TYR A 226 15.30 6.35 4.87
N ASN A 227 16.24 5.96 5.72
CA ASN A 227 17.30 6.86 6.22
C ASN A 227 18.58 6.89 5.38
N GLU A 228 18.86 5.86 4.61
CA GLU A 228 20.15 5.80 3.91
C GLU A 228 20.08 6.54 2.58
N ILE A 229 21.12 7.33 2.31
CA ILE A 229 21.34 7.96 1.01
C ILE A 229 21.71 6.83 0.05
N ASP A 230 20.82 6.54 -0.89
CA ASP A 230 21.06 5.55 -1.94
C ASP A 230 21.98 6.18 -3.01
N ASP A 231 23.27 6.36 -2.66
CA ASP A 231 24.29 7.00 -3.52
C ASP A 231 24.56 6.21 -4.82
N ALA A 232 24.10 4.95 -4.90
CA ALA A 232 24.25 4.10 -6.06
C ALA A 232 22.88 3.84 -6.74
N ASP A 233 22.78 4.27 -7.99
CA ASP A 233 21.73 3.87 -8.96
C ASP A 233 20.35 4.55 -8.87
N GLY A 234 20.30 5.82 -8.46
CA GLY A 234 19.10 6.65 -8.65
C GLY A 234 17.91 6.26 -7.77
N GLY A 235 18.19 5.71 -6.59
CA GLY A 235 17.20 5.46 -5.55
C GLY A 235 16.60 6.73 -4.94
N PHE A 236 15.70 6.54 -3.98
CA PHE A 236 15.11 7.64 -3.22
C PHE A 236 16.20 8.36 -2.42
N ASP A 237 16.36 9.66 -2.69
CA ASP A 237 17.28 10.52 -1.96
C ASP A 237 16.49 11.68 -1.35
N ARG A 238 16.39 11.67 -0.02
CA ARG A 238 15.64 12.67 0.75
C ARG A 238 16.16 14.09 0.53
N SER A 239 17.43 14.26 0.17
CA SER A 239 18.03 15.58 -0.09
C SER A 239 17.59 16.18 -1.43
N GLN A 240 16.95 15.40 -2.29
CA GLN A 240 16.43 15.89 -3.57
C GLN A 240 15.26 16.87 -3.34
N PRO A 241 15.03 17.82 -4.28
CA PRO A 241 13.95 18.78 -4.16
C PRO A 241 12.56 18.15 -4.04
N GLY A 242 12.32 17.04 -4.75
CA GLY A 242 11.02 16.35 -4.78
C GLY A 242 10.56 15.86 -3.41
N PRO A 243 11.31 14.96 -2.75
CA PRO A 243 10.98 14.47 -1.41
C PRO A 243 10.94 15.59 -0.37
N THR A 244 11.88 16.54 -0.44
CA THR A 244 11.96 17.67 0.49
C THR A 244 10.70 18.53 0.43
N VAL A 245 10.24 18.91 -0.77
CA VAL A 245 9.03 19.72 -0.96
C VAL A 245 7.79 19.02 -0.40
N MET A 246 7.65 17.72 -0.65
CA MET A 246 6.50 16.95 -0.15
C MET A 246 6.52 16.81 1.37
N LEU A 247 7.69 16.49 1.93
CA LEU A 247 7.89 16.38 3.37
C LEU A 247 7.60 17.71 4.07
N ASP A 248 8.21 18.81 3.62
CA ASP A 248 8.02 20.14 4.21
C ASP A 248 6.55 20.56 4.18
N THR A 249 5.83 20.21 3.12
CA THR A 249 4.42 20.54 2.97
C THR A 249 3.56 19.76 3.96
N LEU A 250 3.78 18.44 4.08
CA LEU A 250 3.02 17.59 5.01
C LEU A 250 3.40 17.86 6.47
N ALA A 251 4.66 18.15 6.76
CA ALA A 251 5.12 18.58 8.09
C ALA A 251 4.43 19.88 8.53
N LYS A 252 4.24 20.84 7.61
CA LYS A 252 3.49 22.07 7.92
C LYS A 252 2.02 21.79 8.22
N ILE A 253 1.38 20.87 7.50
CA ILE A 253 0.00 20.43 7.77
C ILE A 253 -0.07 19.77 9.15
N GLN A 254 0.86 18.87 9.44
CA GLN A 254 0.96 18.18 10.72
C GLN A 254 1.12 19.16 11.90
N VAL A 255 2.06 20.11 11.82
CA VAL A 255 2.29 21.12 12.86
C VAL A 255 1.05 22.00 13.08
N ARG A 256 0.33 22.35 12.02
CA ARG A 256 -0.93 23.11 12.14
C ARG A 256 -1.99 22.29 12.87
N ALA A 257 -2.20 21.05 12.44
CA ALA A 257 -3.19 20.16 13.03
C ALA A 257 -2.90 19.87 14.52
N GLU A 258 -1.64 19.66 14.87
CA GLU A 258 -1.20 19.51 16.25
C GLU A 258 -1.44 20.81 17.06
N GLY A 259 -1.12 21.96 16.47
CA GLY A 259 -1.38 23.27 17.07
C GLY A 259 -2.87 23.51 17.35
N GLU A 260 -3.75 23.08 16.46
CA GLU A 260 -5.22 23.14 16.65
C GLU A 260 -5.68 22.20 17.77
N ARG A 261 -5.16 20.96 17.79
CA ARG A 261 -5.42 19.98 18.86
C ARG A 261 -5.02 20.52 20.23
N ARG A 262 -3.80 21.01 20.38
CA ARG A 262 -3.28 21.57 21.65
C ARG A 262 -4.08 22.79 22.13
N ARG A 263 -4.73 23.53 21.23
CA ARG A 263 -5.61 24.67 21.54
C ARG A 263 -7.07 24.27 21.77
N GLY A 264 -7.41 22.99 21.71
CA GLY A 264 -8.78 22.49 21.85
C GLY A 264 -9.71 22.88 20.70
N ARG A 265 -9.16 23.19 19.51
CA ARG A 265 -9.91 23.54 18.30
C ARG A 265 -10.15 22.35 17.37
N SER A 266 -9.41 21.26 17.56
CA SER A 266 -9.62 20.01 16.84
C SER A 266 -10.61 19.12 17.58
N HIS A 267 -11.50 18.46 16.85
CA HIS A 267 -12.38 17.41 17.36
C HIS A 267 -11.73 16.01 17.30
N GLN A 268 -10.56 15.89 16.65
CA GLN A 268 -9.88 14.62 16.43
C GLN A 268 -8.96 14.27 17.61
N ASN A 269 -9.06 13.03 18.06
CA ASN A 269 -8.31 12.47 19.20
C ASN A 269 -7.13 11.59 18.74
N TYR A 270 -6.48 11.97 17.64
CA TYR A 270 -5.34 11.28 17.05
C TYR A 270 -4.57 12.25 16.15
N ASP A 271 -3.36 11.90 15.74
CA ASP A 271 -2.60 12.70 14.79
C ASP A 271 -2.92 12.25 13.36
N GLN A 272 -3.39 13.17 12.53
CA GLN A 272 -3.86 12.88 11.17
C GLN A 272 -2.70 12.52 10.22
N ILE A 273 -1.49 12.98 10.55
CA ILE A 273 -0.27 12.63 9.83
C ILE A 273 0.73 12.13 10.88
N LEU A 274 1.20 10.90 10.69
CA LEU A 274 2.28 10.27 11.43
C LEU A 274 3.51 10.25 10.53
N VAL A 275 4.64 10.73 11.02
CA VAL A 275 5.89 10.76 10.25
C VAL A 275 6.95 9.94 10.97
N THR A 276 7.32 8.82 10.36
CA THR A 276 8.51 8.05 10.73
C THR A 276 9.67 8.54 9.88
N ASP A 277 10.39 9.53 10.41
CA ASP A 277 11.54 10.10 9.72
C ASP A 277 12.76 9.17 9.67
N GLN A 278 12.82 8.23 10.61
CA GLN A 278 13.95 7.32 10.78
C GLN A 278 13.49 5.87 10.88
N LEU A 279 13.14 5.27 9.74
CA LEU A 279 12.61 3.90 9.74
C LEU A 279 13.67 2.87 10.13
N ASN A 280 14.90 3.00 9.63
CA ASN A 280 16.02 2.15 10.04
C ASN A 280 16.86 2.89 11.10
N LEU A 281 17.05 2.25 12.25
CA LEU A 281 17.88 2.74 13.35
C LEU A 281 19.17 1.90 13.43
N PRO A 282 20.25 2.38 14.08
CA PRO A 282 21.56 1.71 14.11
C PRO A 282 21.58 0.23 14.55
N ASN A 283 20.52 -0.26 15.21
CA ASN A 283 20.38 -1.66 15.63
C ASN A 283 19.03 -2.28 15.24
N VAL A 284 18.23 -1.60 14.41
CA VAL A 284 16.90 -2.05 13.99
C VAL A 284 16.75 -1.78 12.50
N GLU A 285 16.83 -2.84 11.70
CA GLU A 285 16.57 -2.80 10.27
C GLU A 285 15.10 -3.14 10.01
N ASN A 286 14.32 -2.13 9.66
CA ASN A 286 12.88 -2.27 9.42
C ASN A 286 12.56 -2.47 7.94
N VAL A 287 13.38 -1.94 7.04
CA VAL A 287 13.27 -2.19 5.61
C VAL A 287 14.66 -2.44 5.06
N GLN A 288 14.78 -3.48 4.23
CA GLN A 288 15.98 -3.80 3.49
C GLN A 288 15.71 -3.62 2.00
N ARG A 289 16.60 -2.92 1.30
CA ARG A 289 16.58 -2.83 -0.17
C ARG A 289 17.27 -4.04 -0.77
N VAL A 290 16.60 -4.72 -1.70
CA VAL A 290 17.12 -5.85 -2.46
C VAL A 290 17.03 -5.51 -3.94
N VAL A 291 18.16 -5.46 -4.64
CA VAL A 291 18.20 -5.17 -6.08
C VAL A 291 18.21 -6.48 -6.86
N ILE A 292 17.20 -6.68 -7.70
CA ILE A 292 17.12 -7.83 -8.60
C ILE A 292 17.23 -7.32 -10.04
N SER A 293 18.30 -7.72 -10.73
CA SER A 293 18.67 -7.19 -12.05
C SER A 293 18.85 -5.66 -11.97
N LYS A 294 17.84 -4.88 -12.34
CA LYS A 294 17.82 -3.41 -12.26
C LYS A 294 16.69 -2.86 -11.39
N MET A 295 16.00 -3.73 -10.66
CA MET A 295 14.78 -3.39 -9.96
C MET A 295 14.98 -3.39 -8.46
N PRO A 296 14.80 -2.24 -7.78
CA PRO A 296 14.81 -2.19 -6.33
C PRO A 296 13.50 -2.76 -5.79
N LEU A 297 13.62 -3.84 -5.01
CA LEU A 297 12.54 -4.39 -4.20
C LEU A 297 12.83 -4.11 -2.73
N TYR A 298 11.77 -4.06 -1.92
CA TYR A 298 11.87 -3.71 -0.50
C TYR A 298 11.31 -4.83 0.36
N VAL A 299 12.12 -5.28 1.32
CA VAL A 299 11.81 -6.36 2.25
C VAL A 299 11.58 -5.74 3.62
N PHE A 300 10.34 -5.80 4.09
CA PHE A 300 9.94 -5.18 5.35
C PHE A 300 10.16 -6.19 6.49
N SER A 301 10.53 -5.68 7.67
CA SER A 301 10.62 -6.47 8.89
C SER A 301 9.23 -6.93 9.32
N GLU A 302 9.15 -8.10 9.95
CA GLU A 302 7.87 -8.62 10.44
C GLU A 302 7.18 -7.67 11.45
N PRO A 303 7.89 -7.01 12.39
CA PRO A 303 7.27 -6.00 13.26
C PRO A 303 6.63 -4.84 12.48
N LEU A 304 7.29 -4.33 11.45
CA LEU A 304 6.75 -3.24 10.63
C LEU A 304 5.51 -3.71 9.86
N LEU A 305 5.56 -4.90 9.26
CA LEU A 305 4.43 -5.49 8.55
C LEU A 305 3.22 -5.71 9.45
N ASP A 306 3.45 -6.16 10.69
CA ASP A 306 2.39 -6.34 11.66
C ASP A 306 1.77 -4.98 12.05
N ALA A 307 2.61 -3.99 12.33
CA ALA A 307 2.15 -2.63 12.63
C ALA A 307 1.33 -2.04 11.47
N MET A 308 1.79 -2.20 10.22
CA MET A 308 1.05 -1.78 9.02
C MET A 308 -0.28 -2.50 8.86
N SER A 309 -0.30 -3.83 9.02
CA SER A 309 -1.52 -4.62 8.95
C SER A 309 -2.57 -4.15 9.96
N ARG A 310 -2.13 -3.73 11.14
CA ARG A 310 -3.02 -3.22 12.19
C ARG A 310 -3.46 -1.80 11.94
N PHE A 311 -2.55 -0.95 11.46
CA PHE A 311 -2.86 0.41 11.06
C PHE A 311 -3.95 0.44 9.98
N PHE A 312 -3.91 -0.47 9.00
CA PHE A 312 -5.00 -0.64 8.02
C PHE A 312 -6.31 -1.20 8.62
N PHE A 313 -6.21 -1.92 9.74
CA PHE A 313 -7.37 -2.53 10.39
C PHE A 313 -8.09 -1.54 11.29
N SER A 314 -7.33 -0.78 12.07
CA SER A 314 -7.81 0.14 13.10
C SER A 314 -8.38 1.41 12.49
N GLN A 315 -9.37 1.98 13.18
CA GLN A 315 -9.72 3.38 12.98
C GLN A 315 -8.61 4.28 13.54
N PRO A 316 -8.47 5.51 13.03
CA PRO A 316 -7.52 6.49 13.54
C PRO A 316 -7.68 6.70 15.04
N SER A 317 -6.62 6.44 15.77
CA SER A 317 -6.60 6.53 17.24
C SER A 317 -5.18 6.69 17.81
N VAL A 318 -4.20 6.88 16.93
CA VAL A 318 -2.77 6.84 17.24
C VAL A 318 -2.20 8.25 17.29
N PHE A 319 -1.29 8.49 18.22
CA PHE A 319 -0.47 9.70 18.28
C PHE A 319 0.97 9.42 17.83
N GLN A 320 1.65 10.45 17.35
CA GLN A 320 3.06 10.40 16.99
C GLN A 320 3.95 10.07 18.21
N ASP A 321 3.54 10.51 19.40
CA ASP A 321 4.21 10.18 20.66
C ASP A 321 4.16 8.67 20.99
N ASP A 322 3.25 7.91 20.35
CA ASP A 322 3.17 6.46 20.49
C ASP A 322 4.20 5.71 19.60
N MET A 323 5.03 6.41 18.82
CA MET A 323 6.07 5.75 18.02
C MET A 323 7.28 5.36 18.87
N HIS A 324 7.71 4.11 18.75
CA HIS A 324 8.90 3.58 19.40
C HIS A 324 9.73 2.81 18.37
N ASN A 325 11.04 3.06 18.34
CA ASN A 325 11.95 2.52 17.33
C ASN A 325 11.49 2.75 15.87
N GLY A 326 10.85 3.89 15.60
CA GLY A 326 10.34 4.23 14.27
C GLY A 326 9.06 3.48 13.87
N ILE A 327 8.39 2.78 14.79
CA ILE A 327 7.14 2.07 14.52
C ILE A 327 6.09 2.49 15.54
N ILE A 328 4.82 2.52 15.16
CA ILE A 328 3.71 2.76 16.10
C ILE A 328 3.67 1.64 17.16
N GLN A 329 4.06 1.94 18.40
CA GLN A 329 4.18 0.97 19.49
C GLN A 329 2.82 0.38 19.89
N GLY A 330 1.78 1.22 19.94
CA GLY A 330 0.41 0.77 20.21
C GLY A 330 -0.09 -0.29 19.22
N MET A 331 0.48 -0.35 18.01
CA MET A 331 0.21 -1.40 17.03
C MET A 331 1.06 -2.66 17.31
N LEU A 332 2.29 -2.53 17.81
CA LEU A 332 3.14 -3.67 18.17
C LEU A 332 2.67 -4.40 19.45
N ASP A 333 2.19 -3.66 20.45
CA ASP A 333 1.94 -4.16 21.81
C ASP A 333 0.79 -5.16 21.94
N PHE A 334 -0.18 -5.12 21.03
CA PHE A 334 -1.36 -5.99 21.12
C PHE A 334 -1.02 -7.49 21.01
N PHE A 335 0.14 -7.87 20.46
CA PHE A 335 0.59 -9.28 20.53
C PHE A 335 1.17 -9.67 21.88
N GLN A 336 1.79 -8.76 22.63
CA GLN A 336 2.28 -9.08 23.97
C GLN A 336 1.12 -9.31 24.95
N ALA A 337 0.06 -8.51 24.85
CA ALA A 337 -1.16 -8.70 25.65
C ALA A 337 -1.93 -9.97 25.25
N ARG A 338 -2.09 -10.24 23.94
CA ARG A 338 -2.86 -11.40 23.47
C ARG A 338 -2.10 -12.73 23.56
N LEU A 339 -0.77 -12.72 23.48
CA LEU A 339 0.05 -13.87 23.86
C LEU A 339 -0.03 -14.11 25.36
N ALA A 340 0.02 -13.08 26.21
CA ALA A 340 -0.17 -13.24 27.65
C ALA A 340 -1.56 -13.79 28.01
N GLU A 341 -2.62 -13.37 27.33
CA GLU A 341 -3.98 -13.94 27.48
C GLU A 341 -4.07 -15.36 26.94
N SER A 342 -3.57 -15.63 25.74
CA SER A 342 -3.58 -16.98 25.15
C SER A 342 -2.77 -17.97 26.00
N TRP A 343 -1.66 -17.52 26.61
CA TRP A 343 -0.84 -18.31 27.52
C TRP A 343 -1.48 -18.49 28.90
N LYS A 344 -2.26 -17.51 29.38
CA LYS A 344 -3.15 -17.69 30.55
C LYS A 344 -4.22 -18.74 30.26
N THR A 345 -4.90 -18.66 29.12
CA THR A 345 -5.92 -19.63 28.68
C THR A 345 -5.34 -21.04 28.53
N TYR A 346 -4.13 -21.16 27.97
CA TYR A 346 -3.41 -22.44 27.85
C TYR A 346 -2.97 -23.01 29.21
N LYS A 347 -2.61 -22.17 30.19
CA LYS A 347 -2.32 -22.58 31.56
C LYS A 347 -3.57 -22.98 32.36
N THR A 348 -4.72 -22.36 32.10
CA THR A 348 -6.01 -22.77 32.73
C THR A 348 -6.60 -24.04 32.12
N LEU A 349 -6.26 -24.40 30.87
CA LEU A 349 -6.72 -25.63 30.24
C LEU A 349 -5.83 -26.85 30.52
N ARG A 350 -4.59 -26.65 30.99
CA ARG A 350 -3.67 -27.75 31.34
C ARG A 350 -4.06 -28.61 32.55
N PRO A 351 -4.72 -28.12 33.61
CA PRO A 351 -5.12 -28.97 34.74
C PRO A 351 -6.27 -29.94 34.38
N CYS A 352 -7.02 -29.68 33.30
CA CYS A 352 -8.17 -30.51 32.93
C CYS A 352 -7.81 -31.72 32.05
N LEU A 353 -6.61 -31.76 31.45
CA LEU A 353 -6.20 -32.85 30.56
C LEU A 353 -5.34 -33.93 31.23
N SER A 354 -4.90 -33.72 32.48
CA SER A 354 -4.18 -34.74 33.26
C SER A 354 -5.07 -35.58 34.18
N CYS A 355 -6.40 -35.41 34.15
CA CYS A 355 -7.36 -36.26 34.87
C CYS A 355 -8.16 -37.21 33.96
N ALA A 356 -7.86 -37.29 32.66
CA ALA A 356 -8.56 -38.17 31.71
C ALA A 356 -7.81 -39.47 31.38
N TYR A 357 -6.69 -39.74 32.06
CA TYR A 357 -5.96 -41.00 31.99
C TYR A 357 -5.54 -41.43 33.39
N LEU A 358 -6.50 -41.90 34.18
CA LEU A 358 -6.31 -42.90 35.25
C LEU A 358 -7.59 -43.72 35.37
#